data_AF-A0AAW0IFK5-F1
#
_entry.id   AF-A0AAW0IFK5-F1
#
_cell.length_a   1.000
_cell.length_b   1.000
_cell.length_c   1.000
_cell.angle_alpha   90.00
_cell.angle_beta   90.00
_cell.angle_gamma   90.00
#
_symmetry.space_group_name_H-M   'P 1'
#
loop_
_entity.id
_entity.type
_entity.pdbx_description
1 polymer ?
#
loop_
_entity_poly.entity_id
_entity_poly.type
_entity_poly.pdbx_seq_one_letter_code
_entity_poly.pdbx_strand_id
1 'polypeptide(L)'
;VIRSLGPLELVLNTPSHHRVHHGRNRYCIDKNYAGTLIIWDKLFGTFEAENEQVIYGLTHPIDTFEPFKVQFHHLLYIWNTFWATPGFFHKVSVLFKGPGWGPGKPRLGLSEEIPEVTGQEVPLSSAASLQLKMYTVLQFAVMLSFYEETFANTETHGSYSGNSSLPGVPNSVQIWSPKASFSILVICIR
;
A
#
# COMPACT_ATOMS: atom_id res chain seq x y z
N VAL A 1 -3.62 -13.55 12.67
CA VAL A 1 -3.39 -12.09 12.86
C VAL A 1 -2.41 -11.91 14.02
N ILE A 2 -1.29 -11.21 13.80
CA ILE A 2 -0.34 -10.87 14.87
C ILE A 2 -0.86 -9.64 15.60
N ARG A 3 -1.15 -9.77 16.90
CA ARG A 3 -1.79 -8.71 17.69
C ARG A 3 -0.81 -7.67 18.21
N SER A 4 0.38 -8.08 18.64
CA SER A 4 1.41 -7.15 19.11
C SER A 4 2.82 -7.71 18.90
N LEU A 5 3.80 -6.81 18.73
CA LEU A 5 5.24 -7.09 18.75
C LEU A 5 5.92 -6.55 20.02
N GLY A 6 5.14 -6.15 21.03
CA GLY A 6 5.66 -5.66 22.30
C GLY A 6 6.51 -4.39 22.15
N PRO A 7 7.68 -4.27 22.81
CA PRO A 7 8.49 -3.05 22.81
C PRO A 7 8.90 -2.54 21.43
N LEU A 8 8.92 -3.40 20.40
CA LEU A 8 9.24 -2.99 19.03
C LEU A 8 8.23 -1.98 18.46
N GLU A 9 7.00 -1.95 18.99
CA GLU A 9 5.96 -0.96 18.63
C GLU A 9 6.31 0.48 19.02
N LEU A 10 7.34 0.68 19.83
CA LEU A 10 7.82 2.02 20.13
C LEU A 10 8.54 2.66 18.95
N VAL A 11 9.15 1.84 18.07
CA VAL A 11 10.04 2.30 17.01
C VAL A 11 9.58 1.87 15.61
N LEU A 12 9.02 0.66 15.48
CA LEU A 12 8.64 0.09 14.19
C LEU A 12 7.14 0.27 13.89
N ASN A 13 6.81 0.46 12.62
CA ASN A 13 5.46 0.21 12.13
C ASN A 13 5.22 -1.31 12.15
N THR A 14 4.35 -1.75 13.04
CA THR A 14 4.05 -3.16 13.27
C THR A 14 2.78 -3.56 12.52
N PRO A 15 2.50 -4.87 12.37
CA PRO A 15 1.25 -5.31 11.76
C PRO A 15 0.00 -4.69 12.40
N SER A 16 0.01 -4.34 13.69
CA SER A 16 -1.12 -3.67 14.34
C SER A 16 -1.27 -2.21 13.91
N HIS A 17 -0.19 -1.43 13.91
CA HIS A 17 -0.20 -0.05 13.44
C HIS A 17 -0.62 0.05 11.97
N HIS A 18 -0.13 -0.86 11.14
CA HIS A 18 -0.46 -0.95 9.72
C HIS A 18 -1.93 -1.35 9.48
N ARG A 19 -2.55 -2.13 10.37
CA ARG A 19 -4.00 -2.38 10.29
C ARG A 19 -4.80 -1.10 10.49
N VAL A 20 -4.47 -0.32 11.52
CA VAL A 20 -5.12 0.99 11.76
C VAL A 20 -4.96 1.89 10.52
N HIS A 21 -3.78 1.93 9.90
CA HIS A 21 -3.56 2.68 8.66
C HIS A 21 -4.51 2.27 7.51
N HIS A 22 -4.77 0.97 7.36
CA HIS A 22 -5.68 0.44 6.34
C HIS A 22 -7.15 0.40 6.79
N GLY A 23 -7.44 0.82 8.01
CA GLY A 23 -8.76 0.84 8.58
C GLY A 23 -9.56 2.06 8.13
N ARG A 24 -10.87 1.87 8.00
CA ARG A 24 -11.82 2.96 7.75
C ARG A 24 -12.76 3.23 8.93
N ASN A 25 -12.57 2.56 10.07
CA ASN A 25 -13.21 2.98 11.33
C ASN A 25 -12.89 4.45 11.57
N ARG A 26 -13.80 5.18 12.24
CA ARG A 26 -13.64 6.61 12.50
C ARG A 26 -12.30 6.97 13.16
N TYR A 27 -11.81 6.16 14.09
CA TYR A 27 -10.53 6.38 14.77
C TYR A 27 -9.29 6.07 13.91
N CYS A 28 -9.45 5.26 12.85
CA CYS A 28 -8.38 4.88 11.93
C CYS A 28 -8.08 5.95 10.88
N ILE A 29 -9.00 6.87 10.64
CA ILE A 29 -8.87 7.86 9.57
C ILE A 29 -7.72 8.81 9.87
N ASP A 30 -6.87 9.01 8.86
CA ASP A 30 -5.74 9.92 8.90
C ASP A 30 -4.71 9.57 9.99
N LYS A 31 -4.47 8.27 10.20
CA LYS A 31 -3.51 7.74 11.18
C LYS A 31 -2.41 6.86 10.58
N ASN A 32 -1.30 6.76 11.31
CA ASN A 32 -0.20 5.80 11.11
C ASN A 32 0.37 5.79 9.67
N TYR A 33 0.84 6.94 9.20
CA TYR A 33 1.35 7.12 7.83
C TYR A 33 2.76 6.58 7.60
N ALA A 34 3.58 6.42 8.64
CA ALA A 34 4.98 6.07 8.49
C ALA A 34 5.15 4.62 8.04
N GLY A 35 5.89 4.39 6.95
CA GLY A 35 6.05 3.04 6.39
C GLY A 35 6.83 2.07 7.30
N THR A 36 8.00 2.48 7.79
CA THR A 36 8.88 1.59 8.58
C THR A 36 9.00 1.99 10.05
N LEU A 37 9.13 3.29 10.33
CA LEU A 37 9.41 3.80 11.67
C LEU A 37 8.20 4.58 12.21
N ILE A 38 7.47 3.99 13.16
CA ILE A 38 6.27 4.62 13.75
C ILE A 38 6.58 5.86 14.58
N ILE A 39 7.86 6.08 14.90
CA ILE A 39 8.30 7.26 15.65
C ILE A 39 7.89 8.57 14.98
N TRP A 40 7.81 8.60 13.64
CA TRP A 40 7.37 9.78 12.91
C TRP A 40 5.92 10.12 13.21
N ASP A 41 5.02 9.14 13.22
CA ASP A 41 3.61 9.36 13.59
C ASP A 41 3.46 9.82 15.04
N LYS A 42 4.30 9.32 15.95
CA LYS A 42 4.30 9.76 17.35
C LYS A 42 4.78 11.22 17.47
N LEU A 43 5.81 11.61 16.71
CA LEU A 43 6.34 12.98 16.70
C LEU A 43 5.34 13.98 16.09
N PHE A 44 4.67 13.59 15.01
CA PHE A 44 3.76 14.47 14.27
C PHE A 44 2.29 14.35 14.70
N GLY A 45 2.00 13.52 15.72
CA GLY A 45 0.66 13.40 16.31
C GLY A 45 -0.36 12.64 15.46
N THR A 46 0.10 11.81 14.53
CA THR A 46 -0.75 10.97 13.67
C THR A 46 -0.77 9.51 14.12
N PHE A 47 -0.10 9.18 15.22
CA PHE A 47 -0.12 7.84 15.80
C PHE A 47 -1.48 7.50 16.39
N GLU A 48 -1.93 6.28 16.15
CA GLU A 48 -3.10 5.68 16.79
C GLU A 48 -2.87 4.19 17.01
N ALA A 49 -3.24 3.70 18.20
CA ALA A 49 -3.13 2.29 18.53
C ALA A 49 -4.39 1.55 18.09
N GLU A 50 -4.27 0.28 17.73
CA GLU A 50 -5.44 -0.54 17.43
C GLU A 50 -6.26 -0.76 18.71
N ASN A 51 -7.52 -0.32 18.69
CA ASN A 51 -8.40 -0.34 19.86
C ASN A 51 -9.55 -1.34 19.69
N GLU A 52 -10.19 -1.31 18.53
CA GLU A 52 -11.34 -2.15 18.17
C GLU A 52 -11.07 -2.92 16.88
N GLN A 53 -11.97 -3.84 16.54
CA GLN A 53 -11.87 -4.58 15.28
C GLN A 53 -11.81 -3.62 14.09
N VAL A 54 -10.69 -3.68 13.38
CA VAL A 54 -10.46 -2.86 12.19
C VAL A 54 -11.29 -3.38 11.02
N ILE A 55 -12.04 -2.48 10.40
CA ILE A 55 -12.77 -2.70 9.17
C ILE A 55 -11.97 -2.03 8.05
N TYR A 56 -11.58 -2.81 7.05
CA TYR A 56 -10.67 -2.38 6.00
C TYR A 56 -11.40 -1.72 4.83
N GLY A 57 -10.65 -0.91 4.08
CA GLY A 57 -11.07 -0.38 2.79
C GLY A 57 -11.14 1.15 2.79
N LEU A 58 -11.80 1.69 1.78
CA LEU A 58 -12.00 3.14 1.63
C LEU A 58 -13.30 3.57 2.34
N THR A 59 -13.33 4.82 2.82
CA THR A 59 -14.53 5.46 3.36
C THR A 59 -15.65 5.52 2.32
N HIS A 60 -15.28 5.70 1.05
CA HIS A 60 -16.14 5.58 -0.12
C HIS A 60 -15.64 4.42 -0.99
N PRO A 61 -16.27 3.23 -0.90
CA PRO A 61 -15.83 2.06 -1.65
C PRO A 61 -15.89 2.25 -3.16
N ILE A 62 -14.94 1.63 -3.87
CA ILE A 62 -14.93 1.53 -5.33
C ILE A 62 -15.57 0.18 -5.70
N ASP A 63 -16.59 0.20 -6.55
CA ASP A 63 -17.44 -0.95 -6.92
C ASP A 63 -16.97 -1.66 -8.20
N THR A 64 -15.65 -1.72 -8.43
CA THR A 64 -15.09 -2.33 -9.64
C THR A 64 -13.73 -2.97 -9.41
N PHE A 65 -13.44 -4.02 -10.18
CA PHE A 65 -12.11 -4.67 -10.24
C PHE A 65 -11.26 -4.19 -11.42
N GLU A 66 -11.76 -3.25 -12.23
CA GLU A 66 -11.03 -2.73 -13.38
C GLU A 66 -9.78 -1.97 -12.91
N PRO A 67 -8.56 -2.45 -13.24
CA PRO A 67 -7.32 -1.94 -12.64
C PRO A 67 -7.11 -0.46 -12.92
N PHE A 68 -7.44 0.00 -14.12
CA PHE A 68 -7.33 1.42 -14.48
C PHE A 68 -8.31 2.29 -13.70
N LYS A 69 -9.55 1.83 -13.49
CA LYS A 69 -10.51 2.59 -12.70
C LYS A 69 -10.04 2.72 -11.27
N VAL A 70 -9.62 1.61 -10.64
CA VAL A 70 -9.09 1.63 -9.26
C VAL A 70 -7.87 2.55 -9.15
N GLN A 71 -6.93 2.46 -10.10
CA GLN A 71 -5.69 3.25 -10.08
C GLN A 71 -5.92 4.76 -10.29
N PHE A 72 -6.85 5.14 -11.17
CA PHE A 72 -7.08 6.55 -11.55
C PHE A 72 -8.30 7.19 -10.87
N HIS A 73 -9.14 6.44 -10.15
CA HIS A 73 -10.36 6.95 -9.51
C HIS A 73 -10.10 8.20 -8.68
N HIS A 74 -9.10 8.16 -7.80
CA HIS A 74 -8.79 9.29 -6.93
C HIS A 74 -8.21 10.49 -7.69
N LEU A 75 -7.37 10.25 -8.71
CA LEU A 75 -6.83 11.32 -9.56
C LEU A 75 -7.94 12.05 -10.32
N LEU A 76 -8.91 11.31 -10.85
CA LEU A 76 -10.10 11.88 -11.50
C LEU A 76 -10.96 12.66 -10.51
N TYR A 77 -11.12 12.16 -9.28
CA TYR A 77 -11.81 12.88 -8.20
C TYR A 77 -11.14 14.23 -7.91
N ILE A 78 -9.81 14.26 -7.72
CA ILE A 78 -9.06 15.50 -7.50
C ILE A 78 -9.20 16.43 -8.71
N TRP A 79 -9.05 15.92 -9.93
CA TRP A 79 -9.16 16.70 -11.16
C TRP A 79 -10.54 17.38 -11.28
N ASN A 80 -11.61 16.62 -11.10
CA ASN A 80 -12.97 17.15 -11.17
C ASN A 80 -13.23 18.17 -10.06
N THR A 81 -12.78 17.88 -8.83
CA THR A 81 -12.92 18.79 -7.68
C THR A 81 -12.13 20.09 -7.90
N PHE A 82 -10.93 19.99 -8.48
CA PHE A 82 -10.10 21.14 -8.82
C PHE A 82 -10.82 22.05 -9.81
N TRP A 83 -11.41 21.49 -10.87
CA TRP A 83 -12.13 22.30 -11.87
C TRP A 83 -13.43 22.88 -11.33
N ALA A 84 -14.19 22.12 -10.54
CA ALA A 84 -15.44 22.57 -9.93
C ALA A 84 -15.26 23.63 -8.82
N THR A 85 -14.11 23.64 -8.14
CA THR A 85 -13.86 24.58 -7.03
C THR A 85 -13.52 25.99 -7.55
N PRO A 86 -14.27 27.03 -7.15
CA PRO A 86 -14.01 28.40 -7.55
C PRO A 86 -12.87 29.05 -6.75
N GLY A 87 -12.10 29.91 -7.43
CA GLY A 87 -11.02 30.70 -6.83
C GLY A 87 -9.66 30.01 -6.86
N PHE A 88 -8.61 30.78 -7.20
CA PHE A 88 -7.26 30.27 -7.39
C PHE A 88 -6.68 29.58 -6.13
N PHE A 89 -6.78 30.23 -4.96
CA PHE A 89 -6.26 29.66 -3.71
C PHE A 89 -7.01 28.41 -3.25
N HIS A 90 -8.32 28.31 -3.55
CA HIS A 90 -9.08 27.11 -3.26
C HIS A 90 -8.69 25.96 -4.18
N LYS A 91 -8.47 26.23 -5.48
CA LYS A 91 -7.94 25.25 -6.43
C LYS A 91 -6.60 24.68 -5.97
N VAL A 92 -5.67 25.55 -5.56
CA VAL A 92 -4.39 25.10 -4.96
C VAL A 92 -4.65 24.27 -3.69
N SER A 93 -5.59 24.68 -2.84
CA SER A 93 -5.94 23.93 -1.63
C SER A 93 -6.46 22.51 -1.91
N VAL A 94 -7.20 22.29 -3.00
CA VAL A 94 -7.66 20.94 -3.42
C VAL A 94 -6.48 19.98 -3.64
N LEU A 95 -5.33 20.48 -4.10
CA LEU A 95 -4.15 19.65 -4.37
C LEU A 95 -3.34 19.29 -3.12
N PHE A 96 -3.48 20.05 -2.03
CA PHE A 96 -2.62 19.90 -0.84
C PHE A 96 -3.37 19.49 0.44
N LYS A 97 -4.70 19.66 0.46
CA LYS A 97 -5.56 19.32 1.60
C LYS A 97 -6.22 17.96 1.40
N GLY A 98 -6.78 17.40 2.47
CA GLY A 98 -7.37 16.06 2.43
C GLY A 98 -8.65 16.02 1.57
N PRO A 99 -9.09 14.82 1.16
CA PRO A 99 -10.26 14.65 0.29
C PRO A 99 -11.58 15.17 0.89
N GLY A 100 -11.68 15.26 2.22
CA GLY A 100 -12.84 15.88 2.88
C GLY A 100 -12.84 17.42 2.87
N TRP A 101 -11.78 18.07 2.37
CA TRP A 101 -11.67 19.53 2.40
C TRP A 101 -12.57 20.22 1.38
N GLY A 102 -13.10 21.38 1.77
CA GLY A 102 -13.74 22.36 0.89
C GLY A 102 -13.60 23.77 1.47
N PRO A 103 -13.98 24.82 0.73
CA PRO A 103 -13.99 26.19 1.26
C PRO A 103 -14.78 26.27 2.57
N GLY A 104 -14.14 26.78 3.63
CA GLY A 104 -14.73 26.85 4.98
C GLY A 104 -14.58 25.59 5.85
N LYS A 105 -14.12 24.46 5.31
CA LYS A 105 -13.87 23.23 6.09
C LYS A 105 -12.42 23.15 6.61
N PRO A 106 -12.18 22.42 7.73
CA PRO A 106 -10.84 22.09 8.21
C PRO A 106 -10.02 21.33 7.18
N ARG A 107 -8.68 21.33 7.33
CA ARG A 107 -7.73 20.75 6.36
C ARG A 107 -8.05 19.31 5.93
N LEU A 108 -8.59 18.49 6.82
CA LEU A 108 -8.92 17.08 6.58
C LEU A 108 -10.41 16.85 6.28
N GLY A 109 -11.20 17.92 6.24
CA GLY A 109 -12.65 17.84 6.23
C GLY A 109 -13.24 17.75 7.63
N LEU A 110 -14.51 17.37 7.68
CA LEU A 110 -15.27 17.17 8.90
C LEU A 110 -15.36 15.67 9.16
N SER A 111 -14.97 15.23 10.36
CA SER A 111 -15.05 13.82 10.70
C SER A 111 -16.49 13.31 10.63
N GLU A 112 -17.47 14.15 10.95
CA GLU A 112 -18.91 13.84 10.93
C GLU A 112 -19.41 13.44 9.54
N GLU A 113 -18.75 13.87 8.47
CA GLU A 113 -19.11 13.52 7.09
C GLU A 113 -18.61 12.13 6.67
N ILE A 114 -17.73 11.53 7.47
CA ILE A 114 -17.21 10.18 7.22
C ILE A 114 -18.31 9.17 7.56
N PRO A 115 -18.68 8.28 6.61
CA PRO A 115 -19.69 7.26 6.85
C PRO A 115 -19.31 6.37 8.04
N GLU A 116 -20.29 6.08 8.89
CA GLU A 116 -20.10 5.09 9.94
C GLU A 116 -20.04 3.69 9.34
N VAL A 117 -19.16 2.88 9.93
CA VAL A 117 -18.86 1.54 9.45
C VAL A 117 -19.45 0.56 10.47
N THR A 118 -20.34 -0.31 10.02
CA THR A 118 -21.11 -1.23 10.86
C THR A 118 -20.46 -2.60 11.00
N GLY A 119 -19.47 -2.90 10.14
CA GLY A 119 -18.81 -4.20 10.09
C GLY A 119 -19.61 -5.28 9.36
N GLN A 120 -20.79 -4.94 8.85
CA GLN A 120 -21.65 -5.81 8.03
C GLN A 120 -21.45 -5.57 6.53
N GLU A 121 -20.46 -4.77 6.14
CA GLU A 121 -20.27 -4.45 4.73
C GLU A 121 -19.75 -5.66 3.96
N VAL A 122 -20.45 -5.98 2.88
CA VAL A 122 -20.10 -7.11 2.03
C VAL A 122 -18.93 -6.69 1.13
N PRO A 123 -17.79 -7.39 1.18
CA PRO A 123 -16.69 -7.14 0.26
C PRO A 123 -17.15 -7.32 -1.18
N LEU A 124 -16.64 -6.48 -2.09
CA LEU A 124 -16.87 -6.68 -3.51
C LEU A 124 -16.36 -8.08 -3.90
N SER A 125 -17.23 -8.90 -4.47
CA SER A 125 -16.90 -10.26 -4.91
C SER A 125 -16.77 -10.32 -6.42
N SER A 126 -15.72 -10.96 -6.92
CA SER A 126 -15.56 -11.17 -8.36
C SER A 126 -16.50 -12.27 -8.86
N ALA A 127 -17.25 -11.98 -9.92
CA ALA A 127 -18.07 -12.94 -10.66
C ALA A 127 -17.25 -13.81 -11.64
N ALA A 128 -15.91 -13.83 -11.52
CA ALA A 128 -15.05 -14.60 -12.41
C ALA A 128 -15.44 -16.09 -12.43
N SER A 129 -15.62 -16.62 -13.64
CA SER A 129 -15.95 -18.02 -13.87
C SER A 129 -14.81 -18.93 -13.41
N LEU A 130 -15.13 -20.20 -13.12
CA LEU A 130 -14.13 -21.19 -12.76
C LEU A 130 -13.08 -21.37 -13.87
N GLN A 131 -13.50 -21.33 -15.14
CA GLN A 131 -12.58 -21.44 -16.28
C GLN A 131 -11.56 -20.30 -16.29
N LEU A 132 -12.00 -19.06 -16.03
CA LEU A 132 -11.10 -17.91 -15.99
C LEU A 132 -10.08 -18.07 -14.85
N LYS A 133 -10.52 -18.54 -13.67
CA LYS A 133 -9.64 -18.83 -12.54
C LYS A 133 -8.59 -19.90 -12.89
N MET A 134 -9.02 -21.00 -13.52
CA MET A 134 -8.12 -22.06 -13.97
C MET A 134 -7.11 -21.54 -15.00
N TYR A 135 -7.58 -20.76 -15.97
CA TYR A 135 -6.72 -20.11 -16.97
C TYR A 135 -5.66 -19.24 -16.29
N THR A 136 -6.02 -18.37 -15.35
CA THR A 136 -5.05 -17.51 -14.64
C THR A 136 -4.00 -18.33 -13.90
N VAL A 137 -4.40 -19.39 -13.19
CA VAL A 137 -3.45 -20.25 -12.45
C VAL A 137 -2.49 -20.96 -13.40
N LEU A 138 -3.00 -21.53 -14.49
CA LEU A 138 -2.17 -22.21 -15.49
C LEU A 138 -1.23 -21.22 -16.19
N GLN A 139 -1.72 -20.05 -16.58
CA GLN A 139 -0.92 -19.00 -17.19
C GLN A 139 0.20 -18.54 -16.26
N PHE A 140 -0.11 -18.32 -14.98
CA PHE A 140 0.89 -17.95 -13.97
C PHE A 140 1.96 -19.04 -13.82
N ALA A 141 1.58 -20.32 -13.76
CA ALA A 141 2.52 -21.43 -13.66
C ALA A 141 3.44 -21.51 -14.90
N VAL A 142 2.90 -21.34 -16.11
CA VAL A 142 3.69 -21.31 -17.35
C VAL A 142 4.67 -20.13 -17.35
N MET A 143 4.21 -18.94 -16.99
CA MET A 143 5.06 -17.75 -16.90
C MET A 143 6.16 -17.91 -15.84
N LEU A 144 5.86 -18.52 -14.70
CA LEU A 144 6.84 -18.80 -13.66
C LEU A 144 7.90 -19.79 -14.14
N SER A 145 7.50 -20.90 -14.77
CA SER A 145 8.45 -21.86 -15.35
C SER A 145 9.35 -21.23 -16.41
N PHE A 146 8.77 -20.41 -17.30
CA PHE A 146 9.53 -19.66 -18.30
C PHE A 146 10.52 -18.68 -17.66
N TYR A 147 10.11 -17.99 -16.58
CA TYR A 147 10.97 -17.08 -15.84
C TYR A 147 12.15 -17.82 -15.20
N GLU A 148 11.91 -18.95 -14.54
CA GLU A 148 12.95 -19.78 -13.94
C GLU A 148 13.95 -20.28 -15.00
N GLU A 149 13.45 -20.76 -16.14
CA GLU A 149 14.29 -21.24 -17.24
C GLU A 149 15.15 -20.12 -17.84
N THR A 150 14.55 -18.95 -18.07
CA THR A 150 15.22 -17.85 -18.79
C THR A 150 16.13 -17.01 -17.89
N PHE A 151 15.69 -16.72 -16.67
CA PHE A 151 16.33 -15.72 -15.81
C PHE A 151 16.97 -16.32 -14.56
N ALA A 152 16.35 -17.32 -13.91
CA ALA A 152 16.93 -17.89 -12.70
C ALA A 152 18.12 -18.81 -13.01
N ASN A 153 18.05 -19.59 -14.09
CA ASN A 153 19.13 -20.49 -14.50
C ASN A 153 20.30 -19.78 -15.20
N THR A 154 20.12 -18.56 -15.69
CA THR A 154 21.21 -17.80 -16.35
C THR A 154 22.24 -17.27 -15.33
N GLU A 155 21.83 -17.02 -14.08
CA GLU A 155 22.76 -16.55 -13.02
C GLU A 155 23.68 -17.68 -12.50
N THR A 156 23.31 -18.97 -12.64
CA THR A 156 24.14 -20.10 -12.19
C THR A 156 25.23 -20.49 -13.20
N HIS A 157 25.04 -20.25 -14.50
CA HIS A 157 26.03 -20.58 -15.54
C HIS A 157 27.06 -19.47 -15.81
N GLY A 158 26.87 -18.26 -15.27
CA GLY A 158 27.80 -17.13 -15.41
C GLY A 158 29.05 -17.16 -14.52
N SER A 159 29.20 -18.14 -13.61
CA SER A 159 30.32 -18.19 -12.64
C SER A 159 31.32 -19.34 -12.81
N TYR A 160 31.31 -20.08 -13.93
CA TYR A 160 32.35 -21.11 -14.18
C TYR A 160 32.99 -20.97 -15.56
N SER A 161 33.86 -19.96 -15.69
CA SER A 161 34.89 -19.89 -16.73
C SER A 161 36.04 -19.02 -16.22
N GLY A 162 36.89 -19.62 -15.38
CA GLY A 162 38.02 -18.93 -14.77
C GLY A 162 38.97 -19.91 -14.09
N ASN A 163 39.65 -20.74 -14.88
CA ASN A 163 40.86 -21.44 -14.42
C ASN A 163 41.93 -20.39 -14.12
N SER A 164 42.16 -20.07 -12.84
CA SER A 164 43.48 -19.65 -12.39
C SER A 164 43.69 -20.04 -10.92
N SER A 165 44.74 -20.81 -10.72
CA SER A 165 45.24 -21.38 -9.50
C SER A 165 45.81 -20.31 -8.57
N LEU A 166 45.20 -20.08 -7.40
CA LEU A 166 45.85 -19.49 -6.22
C LEU A 166 45.22 -20.04 -4.93
N PRO A 167 46.00 -20.47 -3.92
CA PRO A 167 45.47 -20.94 -2.66
C PRO A 167 45.37 -19.78 -1.64
N GLY A 168 44.24 -19.71 -0.93
CA GLY A 168 44.14 -19.01 0.35
C GLY A 168 43.42 -17.66 0.32
N VAL A 169 42.08 -17.68 0.31
CA VAL A 169 41.26 -16.60 0.88
C VAL A 169 40.05 -17.26 1.58
N PRO A 170 39.75 -16.95 2.85
CA PRO A 170 38.56 -17.45 3.52
C PRO A 170 37.31 -16.82 2.92
N ASN A 171 36.31 -17.65 2.61
CA ASN A 171 34.98 -17.22 2.18
C ASN A 171 34.36 -16.28 3.23
N SER A 172 34.42 -14.98 2.97
CA SER A 172 33.65 -13.98 3.69
C SER A 172 32.88 -13.14 2.69
N VAL A 173 31.60 -12.96 3.02
CA VAL A 173 30.63 -12.05 2.40
C VAL A 173 30.07 -12.52 1.05
N GLN A 174 29.09 -13.42 1.10
CA GLN A 174 28.01 -13.39 0.10
C GLN A 174 27.28 -12.07 0.28
N ILE A 175 27.55 -11.15 -0.64
CA ILE A 175 26.87 -9.87 -0.77
C ILE A 175 25.39 -10.18 -1.03
N TRP A 176 24.53 -9.68 -0.13
CA TRP A 176 23.09 -9.62 -0.30
C TRP A 176 22.73 -9.12 -1.71
N SER A 177 21.89 -9.87 -2.42
CA SER A 177 21.14 -9.34 -3.55
C SER A 177 19.77 -8.87 -3.04
N PRO A 178 19.57 -7.56 -2.80
CA PRO A 178 18.23 -7.03 -2.81
C PRO A 178 17.97 -6.56 -4.25
N LYS A 179 17.47 -7.45 -5.11
CA LYS A 179 16.56 -6.98 -6.17
C LYS A 179 15.24 -6.60 -5.49
N ALA A 180 15.30 -5.54 -4.69
CA ALA A 180 14.16 -4.78 -4.25
C ALA A 180 13.63 -4.07 -5.50
N SER A 181 12.68 -4.71 -6.20
CA SER A 181 11.76 -3.95 -7.03
C SER A 181 10.89 -3.13 -6.08
N PHE A 182 11.37 -1.92 -5.81
CA PHE A 182 10.58 -0.81 -5.32
C PHE A 182 9.57 -0.46 -6.42
N SER A 183 8.42 -1.13 -6.39
CA SER A 183 7.26 -0.78 -7.20
C SER A 183 6.01 -0.77 -6.34
N ILE A 184 6.03 0.07 -5.29
CA ILE A 184 4.83 0.74 -4.77
C ILE A 184 5.27 2.16 -4.40
N LEU A 185 5.40 3.02 -5.42
CA LEU A 185 5.46 4.46 -5.22
C LEU A 185 4.38 5.12 -6.08
N VAL A 186 3.14 4.73 -5.86
CA VAL A 186 1.97 5.58 -6.04
C VAL A 186 0.98 5.11 -4.97
N ILE A 187 0.35 6.04 -4.24
CA ILE A 187 -0.52 5.82 -3.07
C ILE A 187 0.24 5.82 -1.73
N CYS A 188 0.90 6.94 -1.39
CA CYS A 188 1.10 7.39 0.00
C CYS A 188 1.73 8.80 0.05
N ILE A 189 1.19 9.73 -0.75
CA ILE A 189 1.31 11.16 -0.45
C ILE A 189 -0.11 11.69 -0.53
N ARG A 190 -0.73 11.79 0.65
CA ARG A 190 -2.06 12.36 0.95
C ARG A 190 -3.21 11.89 0.07
#